data_AF-A0A369HAA4-F1
#
_entry.id   AF-A0A369HAA4-F1
#
_cell.length_a   1.000
_cell.length_b   1.000
_cell.length_c   1.000
_cell.angle_alpha   90.00
_cell.angle_beta   90.00
_cell.angle_gamma   90.00
#
_symmetry.space_group_name_H-M   'P 1'
#
loop_
_entity.id
_entity.type
_entity.pdbx_description
1 polymer ?
#
loop_
_entity_poly.entity_id
_entity_poly.type
_entity_poly.pdbx_seq_one_letter_code
_entity_poly.pdbx_strand_id
1 'polypeptide(L)'
;MDEILYLRLFEKGDDVWMYMWSIKLAADEVARIGSCFLVLDPSHAAQGAAYQLRLAKTEALSSEDVDSCLALVRETSGDAYRASNAGWRPRAKRREMCTPGLRYVLVCDGRSGKVVGFVSFMLTWEAGEAVVYCYEIHLEDFLRG
;
A
#
# COMPACT_ATOMS: atom_id res chain seq x y z
N MET A 1 -8.01 8.71 22.73
CA MET A 1 -6.89 7.75 22.77
C MET A 1 -6.73 7.36 21.34
N ASP A 2 -5.72 7.90 20.68
CA ASP A 2 -5.59 7.80 19.24
C ASP A 2 -4.37 6.91 18.97
N GLU A 3 -4.63 5.77 18.35
CA GLU A 3 -3.65 4.75 18.04
C GLU A 3 -3.04 5.07 16.67
N ILE A 4 -1.71 5.25 16.62
CA ILE A 4 -1.00 5.55 15.38
C ILE A 4 -0.38 4.26 14.85
N LEU A 5 -0.73 3.90 13.62
CA LEU A 5 -0.21 2.73 12.94
C LEU A 5 1.08 3.06 12.22
N TYR A 6 2.14 2.33 12.59
CA TYR A 6 3.48 2.48 12.04
C TYR A 6 3.74 1.32 11.08
N LEU A 7 3.91 1.63 9.79
CA LEU A 7 4.38 0.68 8.78
C LEU A 7 5.88 0.86 8.64
N ARG A 8 6.65 -0.10 9.16
CA ARG A 8 8.10 -0.17 9.00
C ARG A 8 8.46 -1.33 8.08
N LEU A 9 9.10 -0.99 6.97
CA LEU A 9 9.86 -1.94 6.18
C LEU A 9 11.27 -2.01 6.78
N PHE A 10 11.80 -3.20 7.02
CA PHE A 10 13.20 -3.37 7.39
C PHE A 10 13.77 -4.66 6.80
N GLU A 11 15.06 -4.64 6.52
CA GLU A 11 15.78 -5.80 6.00
C GLU A 11 16.33 -6.66 7.13
N LYS A 12 16.31 -7.97 6.90
CA LYS A 12 17.01 -8.95 7.75
C LYS A 12 17.64 -10.00 6.84
N GLY A 13 18.94 -9.84 6.58
CA GLY A 13 19.64 -10.64 5.58
C GLY A 13 19.37 -10.09 4.19
N ASP A 14 19.15 -10.97 3.21
CA ASP A 14 18.78 -10.61 1.83
C ASP A 14 17.25 -10.52 1.65
N ASP A 15 16.47 -10.53 2.74
CA ASP A 15 15.01 -10.52 2.72
C ASP A 15 14.45 -9.20 3.29
N VAL A 16 13.44 -8.63 2.63
CA VAL A 16 12.64 -7.49 3.12
C VAL A 16 11.46 -7.97 3.96
N TRP A 17 11.37 -7.48 5.20
CA TRP A 17 10.29 -7.80 6.14
C TRP A 17 9.40 -6.59 6.41
N MET A 18 8.08 -6.82 6.45
CA MET A 18 7.09 -5.80 6.84
C MET A 18 6.47 -6.17 8.19
N TYR A 19 6.66 -5.31 9.20
CA TYR A 19 6.04 -5.47 10.50
C TYR A 19 5.06 -4.33 10.77
N MET A 20 3.82 -4.69 11.10
CA MET A 20 2.78 -3.77 11.54
C MET A 20 2.64 -3.90 13.05
N TRP A 21 2.92 -2.81 13.79
CA TRP A 21 2.78 -2.76 15.24
C TRP A 21 2.05 -1.49 15.66
N SER A 22 1.26 -1.56 16.74
CA SER A 22 0.65 -0.37 17.33
C SER A 22 1.50 0.12 18.51
N ILE A 23 1.80 1.42 18.51
CA ILE A 23 2.46 2.10 19.63
C ILE A 23 1.40 2.98 20.30
N LYS A 24 1.25 2.83 21.62
CA LYS A 24 0.51 3.78 22.44
C LYS A 24 1.39 5.00 22.69
N LEU A 25 1.09 6.11 22.03
CA LEU A 25 1.71 7.41 22.30
C LEU A 25 0.91 8.19 23.33
N ALA A 26 1.58 9.10 24.06
CA ALA A 26 0.92 10.01 24.99
C ALA A 26 0.05 11.02 24.21
N ALA A 27 -1.12 11.36 24.77
CA ALA A 27 -2.17 12.12 24.06
C ALA A 27 -1.73 13.50 23.54
N ASP A 28 -0.72 14.09 24.18
CA ASP A 28 -0.12 15.38 23.81
C ASP A 28 0.84 15.28 22.61
N GLU A 29 1.45 14.11 22.36
CA GLU A 29 2.21 13.84 21.14
C GLU A 29 1.27 13.58 19.95
N VAL A 30 0.15 12.88 20.17
CA VAL A 30 -0.84 12.61 19.12
C VAL A 30 -1.47 13.90 18.57
N ALA A 31 -1.75 14.89 19.43
CA ALA A 31 -2.29 16.17 19.01
C ALA A 31 -1.37 16.97 18.06
N ARG A 32 -0.06 16.63 18.01
CA ARG A 32 0.92 17.22 17.08
C ARG A 32 1.12 16.40 15.81
N ILE A 33 0.58 15.19 15.75
CA ILE A 33 0.86 14.19 14.70
C ILE A 33 -0.45 13.91 13.94
N GLY A 34 -0.83 14.86 13.09
CA GLY A 34 -2.08 14.84 12.31
C GLY A 34 -2.07 13.96 11.05
N SER A 35 -1.18 12.97 10.93
CA SER A 35 -1.03 12.18 9.69
C SER A 35 -0.45 10.79 9.96
N CYS A 36 -1.03 9.75 9.37
CA CYS A 36 -0.37 8.45 9.18
C CYS A 36 0.96 8.69 8.45
N PHE A 37 2.07 8.15 8.97
CA PHE A 37 3.37 8.20 8.29
C PHE A 37 3.69 6.82 7.71
N LEU A 38 3.85 6.75 6.39
CA LEU A 38 4.59 5.68 5.74
C LEU A 38 6.07 6.09 5.75
N VAL A 39 6.93 5.36 6.46
CA VAL A 39 8.37 5.61 6.42
C VAL A 39 8.94 4.81 5.27
N LEU A 40 9.29 5.50 4.18
CA LEU A 40 10.12 4.93 3.13
C LEU A 40 11.57 5.18 3.47
N ASP A 41 12.37 4.12 3.49
CA ASP A 41 13.81 4.22 3.63
C ASP A 41 14.41 4.67 2.29
N PRO A 42 14.99 5.88 2.19
CA PRO A 42 15.58 6.36 0.94
C PRO A 42 16.89 5.63 0.59
N SER A 43 17.46 4.82 1.49
CA SER A 43 18.69 4.06 1.20
C SER A 43 18.50 2.99 0.11
N HIS A 44 17.26 2.58 -0.16
CA HIS A 44 16.90 1.65 -1.25
C HIS A 44 16.45 2.35 -2.54
N ALA A 45 16.45 3.68 -2.61
CA ALA A 45 16.24 4.35 -3.87
C ALA A 45 17.42 4.00 -4.79
N ALA A 46 17.17 3.20 -5.84
CA ALA A 46 18.17 2.90 -6.86
C ALA A 46 18.84 4.21 -7.27
N GLN A 47 20.16 4.31 -7.10
CA GLN A 47 20.89 5.57 -7.24
C GLN A 47 20.55 6.23 -8.60
N GLY A 48 19.83 7.36 -8.55
CA GLY A 48 19.42 8.13 -9.73
C GLY A 48 17.99 7.91 -10.24
N ALA A 49 17.20 7.00 -9.64
CA ALA A 49 15.78 6.87 -9.94
C ALA A 49 14.96 7.83 -9.05
N ALA A 50 14.25 8.77 -9.67
CA ALA A 50 13.32 9.64 -8.97
C ALA A 50 11.97 8.94 -8.88
N TYR A 51 11.41 8.80 -7.69
CA TYR A 51 10.05 8.32 -7.48
C TYR A 51 9.22 9.37 -6.75
N GLN A 52 7.92 9.40 -7.00
CA GLN A 52 6.97 10.26 -6.31
C GLN A 52 5.95 9.40 -5.57
N LEU A 53 5.62 9.81 -4.34
CA LEU A 53 4.52 9.22 -3.61
C LEU A 53 3.27 10.04 -3.79
N ARG A 54 2.17 9.36 -4.09
CA ARG A 54 0.86 9.98 -4.18
C ARG A 54 -0.13 9.28 -3.27
N LEU A 55 -0.73 10.05 -2.37
CA LEU A 55 -1.86 9.62 -1.57
C LEU A 55 -3.14 9.88 -2.36
N ALA A 56 -3.98 8.86 -2.49
CA ALA A 56 -5.24 8.96 -3.20
C ALA A 56 -6.36 8.27 -2.44
N LYS A 57 -7.56 8.85 -2.52
CA LYS A 57 -8.79 8.12 -2.25
C LYS A 57 -9.23 7.44 -3.54
N THR A 58 -10.10 6.45 -3.41
CA THR A 58 -10.68 5.74 -4.55
C THR A 58 -11.29 6.67 -5.60
N GLU A 59 -11.97 7.73 -5.19
CA GLU A 59 -12.64 8.67 -6.10
C GLU A 59 -11.66 9.55 -6.89
N ALA A 60 -10.40 9.62 -6.44
CA ALA A 60 -9.33 10.38 -7.09
C ALA A 60 -8.40 9.52 -7.96
N LEU A 61 -8.62 8.20 -8.01
CA LEU A 61 -7.85 7.32 -8.89
C LEU A 61 -8.31 7.50 -10.34
N SER A 62 -7.36 7.68 -11.23
CA SER A 62 -7.63 7.61 -12.67
C SER A 62 -7.88 6.15 -13.09
N SER A 63 -8.48 5.95 -14.27
CA SER A 63 -8.57 4.60 -14.84
C SER A 63 -7.19 3.99 -15.06
N GLU A 64 -6.19 4.79 -15.43
CA GLU A 64 -4.81 4.35 -15.64
C GLU A 64 -4.12 3.92 -14.34
N ASP A 65 -4.42 4.60 -13.23
CA ASP A 65 -3.93 4.19 -11.90
C ASP A 65 -4.47 2.82 -11.53
N VAL A 66 -5.78 2.62 -11.70
CA VAL A 66 -6.44 1.34 -11.41
C VAL A 66 -5.90 0.23 -12.31
N ASP A 67 -5.65 0.52 -13.58
CA ASP A 67 -5.10 -0.44 -14.55
C ASP A 67 -3.69 -0.85 -14.18
N SER A 68 -2.85 0.12 -13.79
CA SER A 68 -1.48 -0.13 -13.36
C SER A 68 -1.45 -0.95 -12.07
N CYS A 69 -2.28 -0.61 -11.09
CA CYS A 69 -2.40 -1.37 -9.85
C CYS A 69 -2.93 -2.80 -10.10
N LEU A 70 -3.92 -2.97 -10.99
CA LEU A 70 -4.46 -4.28 -11.32
C LEU A 70 -3.43 -5.16 -12.06
N ALA A 71 -2.60 -4.54 -12.92
CA ALA A 71 -1.50 -5.22 -13.57
C ALA A 71 -0.47 -5.72 -12.54
N LEU A 72 -0.13 -4.90 -11.55
CA LEU A 72 0.75 -5.31 -10.44
C LEU A 72 0.17 -6.50 -9.67
N VAL A 73 -1.10 -6.46 -9.25
CA VAL A 73 -1.73 -7.62 -8.56
C VAL A 73 -1.68 -8.88 -9.41
N ARG A 74 -1.94 -8.75 -10.72
CA ARG A 74 -1.90 -9.88 -11.65
C ARG A 74 -0.50 -10.49 -11.72
N GLU A 75 0.52 -9.66 -11.77
CA GLU A 75 1.91 -10.10 -11.92
C GLU A 75 2.42 -10.78 -10.64
N THR A 76 2.16 -10.17 -9.48
CA THR A 76 2.70 -10.64 -8.20
C THR A 76 1.89 -11.77 -7.56
N SER A 77 0.56 -11.74 -7.74
CA SER A 77 -0.39 -12.56 -6.97
C SER A 77 -1.41 -13.28 -7.84
N GLY A 78 -1.34 -13.11 -9.16
CA GLY A 78 -2.28 -13.74 -10.09
C GLY A 78 -2.30 -15.27 -9.97
N ASP A 79 -1.15 -15.89 -9.74
CA ASP A 79 -1.06 -17.35 -9.55
C ASP A 79 -1.67 -17.80 -8.22
N ALA A 80 -1.42 -17.06 -7.13
CA ALA A 80 -2.07 -17.32 -5.85
C ALA A 80 -3.59 -17.21 -5.96
N TYR A 81 -4.10 -16.18 -6.66
CA TYR A 81 -5.52 -16.05 -6.95
C TYR A 81 -6.06 -17.21 -7.78
N ARG A 82 -5.36 -17.63 -8.84
CA ARG A 82 -5.75 -18.76 -9.69
C ARG A 82 -5.80 -20.09 -8.93
N ALA A 83 -4.89 -20.30 -7.98
CA ALA A 83 -4.84 -21.50 -7.16
C ALA A 83 -5.88 -21.50 -6.03
N SER A 84 -6.43 -20.32 -5.67
CA SER A 84 -7.46 -20.20 -4.64
C SER A 84 -8.85 -20.63 -5.12
N ASN A 85 -9.74 -20.97 -4.18
CA ASN A 85 -11.16 -21.25 -4.48
C ASN A 85 -11.89 -20.07 -5.14
N ALA A 86 -11.42 -18.83 -4.95
CA ALA A 86 -12.04 -17.64 -5.53
C ALA A 86 -11.68 -17.46 -7.02
N GLY A 87 -10.52 -17.99 -7.44
CA GLY A 87 -9.95 -17.80 -8.77
C GLY A 87 -9.53 -16.35 -9.07
N TRP A 88 -8.86 -16.14 -10.20
CA TRP A 88 -8.53 -14.80 -10.69
C TRP A 88 -9.65 -14.22 -11.56
N ARG A 89 -10.30 -13.14 -11.08
CA ARG A 89 -11.41 -12.48 -11.78
C ARG A 89 -11.12 -10.98 -11.96
N PRO A 90 -10.42 -10.55 -13.03
CA PRO A 90 -9.93 -9.18 -13.20
C PRO A 90 -11.01 -8.11 -13.08
N ARG A 91 -12.19 -8.36 -13.66
CA ARG A 91 -13.32 -7.41 -13.59
C ARG A 91 -13.89 -7.28 -12.17
N ALA A 92 -13.90 -8.36 -11.40
CA ALA A 92 -14.32 -8.31 -10.00
C ALA A 92 -13.26 -7.61 -9.15
N LYS A 93 -11.98 -7.94 -9.36
CA LYS A 93 -10.87 -7.30 -8.64
C LYS A 93 -10.79 -5.80 -8.91
N ARG A 94 -10.97 -5.37 -10.16
CA ARG A 94 -11.10 -3.94 -10.49
C ARG A 94 -12.20 -3.25 -9.67
N ARG A 95 -13.39 -3.87 -9.56
CA ARG A 95 -14.49 -3.29 -8.77
C ARG A 95 -14.16 -3.24 -7.28
N GLU A 96 -13.52 -4.29 -6.76
CA GLU A 96 -13.03 -4.34 -5.38
C GLU A 96 -12.03 -3.21 -5.10
N MET A 97 -11.08 -2.97 -6.02
CA MET A 97 -10.13 -1.86 -5.92
C MET A 97 -10.83 -0.48 -5.96
N CYS A 98 -12.03 -0.41 -6.52
CA CYS A 98 -12.85 0.81 -6.50
C CYS A 98 -13.89 0.83 -5.36
N THR A 99 -13.70 0.05 -4.30
CA THR A 99 -14.60 0.05 -3.14
C THR A 99 -14.52 1.39 -2.41
N PRO A 100 -15.66 2.07 -2.18
CA PRO A 100 -15.69 3.31 -1.40
C PRO A 100 -15.03 3.14 -0.03
N GLY A 101 -14.22 4.12 0.36
CA GLY A 101 -13.47 4.09 1.63
C GLY A 101 -12.06 3.52 1.51
N LEU A 102 -11.70 2.82 0.43
CA LEU A 102 -10.31 2.46 0.17
C LEU A 102 -9.46 3.71 -0.07
N ARG A 103 -8.26 3.66 0.50
CA ARG A 103 -7.19 4.64 0.37
C ARG A 103 -5.96 3.97 -0.22
N TYR A 104 -5.18 4.75 -0.93
CA TYR A 104 -4.03 4.29 -1.70
C TYR A 104 -2.81 5.15 -1.36
N VAL A 105 -1.66 4.49 -1.18
CA VAL A 105 -0.37 5.11 -1.42
C VAL A 105 0.17 4.52 -2.72
N LEU A 106 0.42 5.39 -3.69
CA LEU A 106 0.98 5.02 -4.99
C LEU A 106 2.44 5.44 -5.05
N VAL A 107 3.30 4.57 -5.54
CA VAL A 107 4.68 4.85 -5.93
C VAL A 107 4.67 5.08 -7.42
N CYS A 108 4.96 6.30 -7.85
CA CYS A 108 5.02 6.69 -9.25
C CYS A 108 6.47 6.85 -9.69
N ASP A 109 6.79 6.34 -10.88
CA ASP A 109 8.05 6.67 -11.55
C ASP A 109 8.10 8.18 -11.84
N GLY A 110 9.16 8.85 -11.41
CA GLY A 110 9.26 10.31 -11.46
C GLY A 110 9.47 10.89 -12.87
N ARG A 111 9.75 10.05 -13.87
CA ARG A 111 9.89 10.47 -15.28
C ARG A 111 8.60 10.30 -16.06
N SER A 112 7.97 9.14 -15.91
CA SER A 112 6.77 8.75 -16.66
C SER A 112 5.46 9.05 -15.92
N GLY A 113 5.50 9.21 -14.60
CA GLY A 113 4.32 9.33 -13.76
C GLY A 113 3.57 8.01 -13.55
N LYS A 114 4.02 6.92 -14.19
CA LYS A 114 3.37 5.60 -14.11
C LYS A 114 3.47 5.03 -12.70
N VAL A 115 2.39 4.42 -12.22
CA VAL A 115 2.39 3.66 -10.95
C VAL A 115 3.25 2.40 -11.12
N VAL A 116 4.28 2.29 -10.28
CA VAL A 116 5.23 1.16 -10.19
C VAL A 116 5.15 0.45 -8.85
N GLY A 117 4.25 0.88 -7.97
CA GLY A 117 3.99 0.23 -6.70
C GLY A 117 2.80 0.85 -6.00
N PHE A 118 2.13 0.11 -5.13
CA PHE A 118 1.06 0.66 -4.30
C PHE A 118 0.80 -0.17 -3.05
N VAL A 119 0.14 0.47 -2.08
CA VAL A 119 -0.61 -0.20 -1.03
C VAL A 119 -2.04 0.34 -1.01
N SER A 120 -3.02 -0.55 -0.86
CA SER A 120 -4.43 -0.18 -0.65
C SER A 120 -4.89 -0.60 0.74
N PHE A 121 -5.62 0.27 1.42
CA PHE A 121 -6.05 0.05 2.79
C PHE A 121 -7.34 0.79 3.13
N MET A 122 -8.02 0.36 4.18
CA MET A 122 -9.22 1.01 4.71
C MET A 122 -9.10 1.18 6.23
N LEU A 123 -9.56 2.32 6.74
CA LEU A 123 -9.79 2.48 8.18
C LEU A 123 -11.16 1.87 8.50
N THR A 124 -11.19 0.80 9.27
CA THR A 124 -12.42 0.04 9.53
C THR A 124 -12.43 -0.53 10.95
N TRP A 125 -13.54 -1.17 11.32
CA TRP A 125 -13.64 -1.98 12.54
C TRP A 125 -13.65 -3.45 12.17
N GLU A 126 -12.76 -4.23 12.79
CA GLU A 126 -12.67 -5.68 12.60
C GLU A 126 -12.45 -6.34 13.97
N ALA A 127 -13.14 -7.46 14.21
CA ALA A 127 -13.10 -8.19 15.48
C ALA A 127 -13.31 -7.33 16.75
N GLY A 128 -14.04 -6.21 16.64
CA GLY A 128 -14.30 -5.31 17.77
C GLY A 128 -13.22 -4.27 18.03
N GLU A 129 -12.27 -4.09 17.10
CA GLU A 129 -11.18 -3.11 17.22
C GLU A 129 -11.12 -2.20 15.98
N ALA A 130 -10.68 -0.95 16.17
CA ALA A 130 -10.41 -0.03 15.07
C ALA A 130 -9.05 -0.36 14.43
N VAL A 131 -9.03 -0.64 13.12
CA VAL A 131 -7.84 -1.10 12.40
C VAL A 131 -7.62 -0.36 11.08
N VAL A 132 -6.36 -0.32 10.63
CA VAL A 132 -6.03 -0.14 9.22
C VAL A 132 -5.97 -1.53 8.59
N TYR A 133 -6.99 -1.87 7.81
CA TYR A 133 -7.00 -3.13 7.08
C TYR A 133 -6.27 -2.95 5.75
N CYS A 134 -5.14 -3.64 5.57
CA CYS A 134 -4.41 -3.68 4.31
C CYS A 134 -5.06 -4.69 3.36
N TYR A 135 -5.47 -4.23 2.18
CA TYR A 135 -6.10 -5.08 1.16
C TYR A 135 -5.06 -5.63 0.18
N GLU A 136 -4.18 -4.77 -0.31
CA GLU A 136 -3.15 -5.13 -1.28
C GLU A 136 -1.86 -4.35 -1.04
N ILE A 137 -0.73 -4.99 -1.31
CA ILE A 137 0.58 -4.34 -1.34
C ILE A 137 1.43 -4.96 -2.45
N HIS A 138 1.84 -4.15 -3.42
CA HIS A 138 2.57 -4.60 -4.60
C HIS A 138 3.61 -3.59 -5.04
N LEU A 139 4.75 -4.07 -5.50
CA LEU A 139 5.83 -3.29 -6.11
C LEU A 139 6.22 -3.96 -7.42
N GLU A 140 6.67 -3.22 -8.42
CA GLU A 140 7.38 -3.78 -9.58
C GLU A 140 8.62 -4.55 -9.12
N ASP A 141 9.04 -5.57 -9.87
CA ASP A 141 10.14 -6.46 -9.47
C ASP A 141 11.44 -5.72 -9.17
N PHE A 142 11.77 -4.68 -9.93
CA PHE A 142 12.99 -3.87 -9.74
C PHE A 142 12.98 -3.00 -8.48
N LEU A 143 11.85 -2.91 -7.77
CA LEU A 143 11.71 -2.21 -6.49
C LEU A 143 11.73 -3.16 -5.30
N ARG A 144 11.81 -4.47 -5.54
CA ARG A 144 11.86 -5.47 -4.47
C ARG A 144 13.33 -5.76 -4.14
N GLY A 145 13.64 -5.70 -2.84
CA GLY A 145 14.90 -6.15 -2.26
C GLY A 145 14.82 -7.62 -1.96
#